data_AF-A0AAV6BKS9-F1
#
_entry.id   AF-A0AAV6BKS9-F1
#
_cell.length_a   1.000
_cell.length_b   1.000
_cell.length_c   1.000
_cell.angle_alpha   90.00
_cell.angle_beta   90.00
_cell.angle_gamma   90.00
#
_symmetry.space_group_name_H-M   'P 1'
#
loop_
_entity.id
_entity.type
_entity.pdbx_description
1 polymer ?
#
loop_
_entity_poly.entity_id
_entity_poly.type
_entity_poly.pdbx_seq_one_letter_code
_entity_poly.pdbx_strand_id
1 'polypeptide(L)' 'MRIPDETDFWSELDEDILRCLAERHGRMTPTELGARLGMSESAVSSVIAMLAETGKVRITSVERVM' A
#
# COMPACT_ATOMS: atom_id res chain seq x y z
N MET A 1 4.09 13.92 -24.58
CA MET A 1 3.59 13.75 -23.19
C MET A 1 2.51 12.67 -23.26
N ARG A 2 2.77 11.45 -22.79
CA ARG A 2 1.72 10.44 -22.60
C ARG A 2 1.07 10.74 -21.25
N ILE A 3 -0.26 10.83 -21.21
CA ILE A 3 -1.00 10.79 -19.95
C ILE A 3 -1.09 9.32 -19.56
N PRO A 4 -0.61 8.90 -18.38
CA PRO A 4 -0.81 7.54 -17.92
C PRO A 4 -2.31 7.25 -17.85
N ASP A 5 -2.72 6.05 -18.27
CA ASP A 5 -4.10 5.62 -18.05
C ASP A 5 -4.31 5.21 -16.59
N GLU A 6 -5.57 4.94 -16.23
CA GLU A 6 -5.92 4.55 -14.86
C GLU A 6 -5.18 3.29 -14.39
N THR A 7 -4.89 2.35 -15.31
CA THR A 7 -4.20 1.10 -14.99
C THR A 7 -2.72 1.37 -14.66
N ASP A 8 -2.08 2.27 -15.41
CA ASP A 8 -0.71 2.71 -15.16
C ASP A 8 -0.59 3.31 -13.75
N PHE A 9 -1.53 4.18 -13.36
CA PHE A 9 -1.56 4.80 -12.03
C PHE A 9 -1.68 3.79 -10.88
N TRP A 10 -2.61 2.84 -10.99
CA TRP A 10 -2.80 1.82 -9.95
C TRP A 10 -1.60 0.87 -9.84
N SER A 11 -0.94 0.59 -10.97
CA SER A 11 0.27 -0.23 -10.99
C SER A 11 1.45 0.47 -10.32
N GLU A 12 1.65 1.76 -10.60
CA GLU A 12 2.68 2.57 -9.95
C GLU A 12 2.46 2.67 -8.43
N LEU A 13 1.20 2.83 -7.99
CA LEU A 13 0.86 2.87 -6.57
C LEU A 13 1.14 1.54 -5.87
N ASP A 14 0.81 0.41 -6.49
CA ASP A 14 1.14 -0.92 -5.98
C ASP A 14 2.67 -1.06 -5.81
N GLU A 15 3.45 -0.65 -6.80
CA GLU A 15 4.91 -0.70 -6.76
C GLU A 15 5.50 0.17 -5.65
N ASP A 16 4.96 1.37 -5.45
CA ASP A 16 5.40 2.30 -4.40
C ASP A 16 5.16 1.74 -2.99
N ILE A 17 4.03 1.07 -2.76
CA ILE A 17 3.74 0.38 -1.50
C ILE A 17 4.71 -0.78 -1.27
N LEU A 18 4.92 -1.63 -2.29
CA LEU A 18 5.83 -2.77 -2.20
C LEU A 18 7.27 -2.32 -1.95
N ARG A 19 7.70 -1.21 -2.57
CA ARG A 19 9.01 -0.59 -2.34
C ARG A 19 9.16 -0.14 -0.88
N CYS A 20 8.16 0.55 -0.33
CA CYS A 20 8.18 0.99 1.07
C CYS A 20 8.32 -0.20 2.04
N LEU A 21 7.59 -1.30 1.78
CA LEU A 21 7.67 -2.51 2.58
C LEU A 21 9.03 -3.20 2.48
N ALA A 22 9.63 -3.23 1.29
CA ALA A 22 10.95 -3.82 1.07
C ALA A 22 12.06 -3.08 1.83
N GLU A 23 12.02 -1.74 1.85
CA GLU A 23 13.03 -0.89 2.51
C GLU A 23 13.13 -1.09 4.04
N ARG A 24 12.04 -1.50 4.71
CA ARG A 24 11.99 -1.64 6.19
C ARG A 24 11.87 -3.08 6.68
N HIS A 25 12.22 -4.07 5.87
CA HIS A 25 12.05 -5.49 6.20
C HIS A 25 10.59 -5.86 6.56
N GLY A 26 9.61 -5.26 5.86
CA GLY A 26 8.25 -5.78 5.74
C GLY A 26 7.24 -5.43 6.83
N ARG A 27 7.60 -4.66 7.88
CA ARG A 27 6.65 -4.24 8.92
C ARG A 27 6.46 -2.73 8.92
N MET A 28 5.26 -2.30 8.51
CA MET A 28 4.79 -0.92 8.59
C MET A 28 3.30 -0.90 8.89
N THR A 29 2.84 0.09 9.63
CA THR A 29 1.42 0.37 9.84
C THR A 29 0.83 1.11 8.63
N PRO A 30 -0.50 1.03 8.40
CA PRO A 30 -1.17 1.82 7.36
C PRO A 30 -0.94 3.34 7.49
N THR A 31 -0.91 3.85 8.72
CA THR A 31 -0.58 5.26 9.01
C THR A 31 0.84 5.64 8.53
N GLU A 32 1.86 4.83 8.83
CA GLU A 32 3.25 5.10 8.41
C GLU A 32 3.41 5.07 6.88
N LEU A 33 2.71 4.14 6.22
CA LEU A 33 2.67 4.07 4.76
C LEU A 33 1.95 5.28 4.16
N GLY A 34 0.82 5.69 4.72
CA GLY A 34 0.08 6.88 4.29
C GLY A 34 0.92 8.15 4.38
N ALA A 35 1.63 8.34 5.49
CA ALA A 35 2.53 9.49 5.67
C ALA A 35 3.65 9.55 4.63
N ARG A 36 4.17 8.39 4.18
CA ARG A 36 5.22 8.32 3.16
C ARG A 36 4.70 8.55 1.74
N LEU A 37 3.50 8.05 1.46
CA LEU A 37 2.89 8.09 0.12
C LEU A 37 2.03 9.34 -0.09
N GLY A 38 1.87 10.19 0.92
CA GLY A 38 0.99 11.37 0.86
C GLY A 38 -0.49 10.99 0.80
N MET A 39 -0.87 9.85 1.38
CA MET A 39 -2.21 9.27 1.33
C MET A 39 -2.84 9.22 2.72
N SER A 40 -4.17 9.20 2.77
CA SER A 40 -4.86 8.89 4.02
C SER A 40 -4.64 7.43 4.43
N GLU A 41 -4.67 7.18 5.74
CA GLU A 41 -4.61 5.82 6.28
C GLU A 41 -5.67 4.90 5.66
N SER A 42 -6.91 5.37 5.54
CA SER A 42 -8.03 4.61 4.96
C SER A 42 -7.81 4.22 3.49
N ALA A 43 -7.18 5.09 2.70
CA ALA A 43 -6.87 4.81 1.30
C ALA A 43 -5.80 3.72 1.22
N VAL A 44 -4.74 3.84 2.04
CA VAL A 44 -3.68 2.82 2.12
C VAL A 44 -4.22 1.48 2.61
N SER A 45 -5.08 1.46 3.64
CA SER A 45 -5.72 0.23 4.13
C SER A 45 -6.51 -0.49 3.03
N SER A 46 -7.24 0.25 2.20
CA SER A 46 -7.98 -0.31 1.06
C SER A 46 -7.04 -0.97 0.06
N VAL A 47 -5.94 -0.29 -0.31
CA VAL A 47 -4.96 -0.83 -1.26
C VAL A 47 -4.24 -2.05 -0.69
N ILE A 48 -3.84 -2.03 0.58
CA ILE A 48 -3.23 -3.19 1.26
C ILE A 48 -4.18 -4.40 1.22
N ALA A 49 -5.48 -4.20 1.44
CA ALA A 49 -6.46 -5.28 1.36
C ALA A 49 -6.51 -5.89 -0.05
N MET A 50 -6.53 -5.08 -1.10
CA MET A 50 -6.50 -5.55 -2.49
C MET A 50 -5.19 -6.27 -2.83
N LEU A 51 -4.04 -5.71 -2.40
CA LEU A 51 -2.73 -6.34 -2.58
C LEU A 51 -2.66 -7.70 -1.86
N ALA A 52 -3.33 -7.84 -0.71
CA ALA A 52 -3.41 -9.10 0.01
C ALA A 52 -4.30 -10.12 -0.73
N GLU A 53 -5.47 -9.70 -1.23
CA GLU A 53 -6.33 -10.55 -2.06
C GLU A 53 -5.62 -11.04 -3.33
N THR A 54 -4.82 -10.19 -3.96
CA THR A 54 -4.05 -10.54 -5.17
C THR A 54 -2.73 -11.29 -4.87
N GLY A 55 -2.41 -11.54 -3.60
CA GLY A 55 -1.25 -12.31 -3.17
C GLY A 55 0.08 -11.56 -3.25
N LYS A 56 0.07 -10.24 -3.47
CA LYS A 56 1.27 -9.38 -3.53
C LYS A 56 1.82 -9.05 -2.14
N VAL A 57 0.97 -9.03 -1.12
CA VAL A 57 1.37 -8.89 0.30
C VAL A 57 0.68 -9.93 1.18
N ARG A 58 1.16 -10.07 2.42
CA ARG A 58 0.56 -10.96 3.43
C ARG A 58 0.23 -10.18 4.68
N ILE A 59 -1.03 -10.22 5.12
CA ILE A 59 -1.43 -9.69 6.43
C ILE A 59 -0.94 -10.68 7.49
N THR A 60 -0.02 -10.23 8.36
CA THR A 60 0.60 -11.06 9.41
C THR A 60 0.22 -10.64 10.83
N SER A 61 -0.30 -9.43 10.99
CA SER A 61 -0.74 -8.86 12.25
C SER A 61 -2.03 -8.09 12.01
N VAL A 62 -2.97 -8.22 12.93
CA VAL A 62 -4.21 -7.43 13.00
C VAL A 62 -4.43 -7.06 14.46
N GLU A 63 -4.93 -5.86 14.70
CA GLU A 63 -5.21 -5.37 16.05
C GLU A 63 -6.63 -4.81 16.13
N ARG A 64 -7.16 -4.74 17.35
CA ARG A 64 -8.44 -4.11 17.60
C ARG A 64 -8.23 -2.59 17.72
N VAL A 65 -8.85 -1.83 16.83
CA VAL A 65 -8.99 -0.38 17.00
C VAL A 65 -10.11 -0.12 18.01
N MET A 66 -9.86 0.77 18.98
CA MET A 66 -10.84 1.18 20.00
C MET A 66 -11.64 2.41 19.57
#